data_AF-A0AAJ1HVC3-F1
#
_entry.id   AF-A0AAJ1HVC3-F1
#
_cell.length_a   1.000
_cell.length_b   1.000
_cell.length_c   1.000
_cell.angle_alpha   90.00
_cell.angle_beta   90.00
_cell.angle_gamma   90.00
#
_symmetry.space_group_name_H-M   'P 1'
#
loop_
_entity.id
_entity.type
_entity.pdbx_description
1 polymer ?
#
loop_
_entity_poly.entity_id
_entity_poly.type
_entity_poly.pdbx_seq_one_letter_code
_entity_poly.pdbx_strand_id
1 'polypeptide(L)'
;MTYQIKPLADQTTIELLPVNADLELPAFLVAAEWAFLINLLRRATKQPIKPVKVALKPATEQKALSDLAGIGIDYGTMNAISFLNILNSHLSALMQACGTILNQN
;
A
#
# COMPACT_ATOMS: atom_id res chain seq x y z
N MET A 1 -0.29 10.39 9.38
CA MET A 1 -0.68 8.97 9.17
C MET A 1 0.57 8.14 9.34
N THR A 2 0.44 6.85 9.64
CA THR A 2 1.60 5.99 9.91
C THR A 2 1.48 4.72 9.10
N TYR A 3 2.60 4.27 8.56
CA TYR A 3 2.68 3.00 7.84
C TYR A 3 3.02 1.87 8.80
N GLN A 4 2.14 0.89 8.89
CA GLN A 4 2.40 -0.36 9.59
C GLN A 4 2.71 -1.46 8.57
N ILE A 5 3.96 -1.91 8.56
CA ILE A 5 4.43 -2.97 7.64
C ILE A 5 4.36 -4.32 8.36
N LYS A 6 3.59 -5.25 7.80
CA LYS A 6 3.38 -6.61 8.29
C LYS A 6 3.99 -7.60 7.29
N PRO A 7 5.26 -7.98 7.46
CA PRO A 7 5.88 -9.00 6.61
C PRO A 7 5.33 -10.39 6.98
N LEU A 8 4.95 -11.16 5.97
CA LEU A 8 4.67 -12.60 6.04
C LEU A 8 5.70 -13.35 5.19
N ALA A 9 5.64 -14.68 5.15
CA ALA A 9 6.61 -15.50 4.42
C ALA A 9 6.61 -15.20 2.91
N ASP A 10 5.43 -15.11 2.30
CA ASP A 10 5.20 -15.02 0.86
C ASP A 10 4.74 -13.63 0.38
N GLN A 11 4.25 -12.81 1.30
CA GLN A 11 3.78 -11.46 1.02
C GLN A 11 4.18 -10.47 2.12
N THR A 12 4.13 -9.20 1.79
CA THR A 12 4.23 -8.11 2.76
C THR A 12 3.03 -7.22 2.60
N THR A 13 2.37 -6.93 3.72
CA THR A 13 1.20 -6.05 3.77
C THR A 13 1.56 -4.75 4.44
N ILE A 14 1.12 -3.65 3.85
CA ILE A 14 1.25 -2.30 4.39
C ILE A 14 -0.15 -1.85 4.77
N GLU A 15 -0.34 -1.47 6.02
CA GLU A 15 -1.58 -0.86 6.51
C GLU A 15 -1.32 0.63 6.79
N LEU A 16 -2.24 1.48 6.34
CA LEU A 16 -2.17 2.91 6.59
C LEU A 16 -3.11 3.28 7.74
N LEU A 17 -2.51 3.71 8.84
CA LEU A 17 -3.22 4.02 10.08
C LEU A 17 -3.25 5.54 10.31
N PRO A 18 -4.34 6.07 10.89
CA PRO A 18 -4.35 7.43 11.40
C PRO A 18 -3.39 7.54 12.59
N VAL A 19 -2.81 8.71 12.81
CA VAL A 19 -1.95 8.96 13.99
C VAL A 19 -2.79 8.95 15.27
N ASN A 20 -4.01 9.46 15.18
CA ASN A 20 -5.02 9.36 16.23
C ASN A 20 -6.04 8.29 15.82
N ALA A 21 -6.18 7.23 16.61
CA ALA A 21 -7.10 6.12 16.35
C ALA A 21 -8.60 6.54 16.34
N ASP A 22 -8.95 7.68 16.94
CA ASP A 22 -10.31 8.22 16.95
C ASP A 22 -10.67 8.94 15.64
N LEU A 23 -9.70 9.14 14.74
CA LEU A 23 -9.89 9.79 13.44
C LEU A 23 -9.89 8.77 12.31
N GLU A 24 -10.69 9.01 11.29
CA GLU A 24 -10.65 8.23 10.06
C GLU A 24 -9.81 8.92 8.99
N LEU A 25 -9.03 8.13 8.25
CA LEU A 25 -8.32 8.64 7.08
C LEU A 25 -9.31 8.84 5.93
N PRO A 26 -9.32 10.02 5.28
CA PRO A 26 -10.13 10.23 4.08
C PRO A 26 -9.76 9.22 2.98
N ALA A 27 -10.76 8.63 2.33
CA ALA A 27 -10.52 7.60 1.31
C ALA A 27 -9.67 8.09 0.13
N PHE A 28 -9.78 9.36 -0.25
CA PHE A 28 -8.95 9.94 -1.32
C PHE A 28 -7.46 9.97 -0.93
N LEU A 29 -7.15 10.23 0.34
CA LEU A 29 -5.78 10.26 0.85
C LEU A 29 -5.17 8.86 0.78
N VAL A 30 -5.91 7.86 1.25
CA VAL A 30 -5.51 6.46 1.20
C VAL A 30 -5.28 6.01 -0.25
N ALA A 31 -6.17 6.38 -1.16
CA ALA A 31 -6.06 6.02 -2.58
C ALA A 31 -4.84 6.68 -3.25
N ALA A 32 -4.58 7.96 -2.95
CA ALA A 32 -3.38 8.66 -3.41
C ALA A 32 -2.11 7.93 -2.92
N GLU A 33 -2.14 7.43 -1.69
CA GLU A 33 -1.00 6.78 -1.08
C GLU A 33 -0.69 5.39 -1.65
N TRP A 34 -1.74 4.63 -1.98
CA TRP A 34 -1.58 3.40 -2.75
C TRP A 34 -1.06 3.65 -4.15
N ALA A 35 -1.57 4.69 -4.84
CA ALA A 35 -1.06 5.07 -6.14
C ALA A 35 0.41 5.50 -6.09
N PHE A 36 0.80 6.23 -5.04
CA PHE A 36 2.18 6.63 -4.80
C PHE A 36 3.09 5.41 -4.58
N LEU A 37 2.75 4.51 -3.65
CA LEU A 37 3.56 3.32 -3.34
C LEU A 37 3.75 2.41 -4.56
N ILE A 38 2.68 2.15 -5.32
CA ILE A 38 2.76 1.34 -6.55
C ILE A 38 3.78 1.94 -7.53
N ASN A 39 3.68 3.25 -7.77
CA ASN A 39 4.57 3.94 -8.71
C ASN A 39 6.00 4.04 -8.19
N LEU A 40 6.19 4.28 -6.89
CA LEU A 40 7.50 4.29 -6.25
C LEU A 40 8.19 2.94 -6.41
N LEU A 41 7.52 1.84 -6.09
CA LEU A 41 8.08 0.49 -6.23
C LEU A 41 8.41 0.18 -7.69
N ARG A 42 7.52 0.49 -8.64
CA ARG A 42 7.79 0.32 -10.07
C ARG A 42 9.02 1.11 -10.52
N ARG A 43 9.17 2.36 -10.08
CA ARG A 43 10.32 3.20 -10.44
C ARG A 43 11.62 2.70 -9.81
N ALA A 44 11.59 2.35 -8.53
CA ALA A 44 12.76 1.88 -7.79
C ALA A 44 13.28 0.54 -8.30
N THR A 45 12.37 -0.37 -8.67
CA THR A 45 12.72 -1.73 -9.13
C THR A 45 12.87 -1.82 -10.65
N LYS A 46 12.35 -0.85 -11.41
CA LYS A 46 12.18 -0.90 -12.87
C LYS A 46 11.35 -2.11 -13.34
N GLN A 47 10.51 -2.66 -12.47
CA GLN A 47 9.65 -3.81 -12.76
C GLN A 47 8.17 -3.39 -12.74
N PRO A 48 7.29 -4.10 -13.47
CA PRO A 48 5.85 -3.84 -13.46
C PRO A 48 5.20 -4.44 -12.20
N ILE A 49 5.63 -3.97 -11.03
CA ILE A 49 5.13 -4.42 -9.72
C ILE A 49 3.60 -4.25 -9.68
N LYS A 50 2.91 -5.33 -9.30
CA LYS A 50 1.46 -5.35 -9.05
C LYS A 50 1.21 -5.80 -7.61
N PRO A 51 0.31 -5.12 -6.88
CA PRO A 51 -0.17 -5.66 -5.62
C PRO A 51 -0.98 -6.94 -5.87
N VAL A 52 -1.07 -7.79 -4.86
CA VAL A 52 -1.99 -8.94 -4.85
C VAL A 52 -3.29 -8.63 -4.12
N LYS A 53 -3.31 -7.56 -3.33
CA LYS A 53 -4.49 -7.06 -2.64
C LYS A 53 -4.40 -5.55 -2.47
N VAL A 54 -5.51 -4.87 -2.72
CA VAL A 54 -5.71 -3.47 -2.32
C VAL A 54 -7.04 -3.40 -1.60
N ALA A 55 -7.02 -2.97 -0.35
CA ALA A 55 -8.18 -2.79 0.50
C ALA A 55 -8.32 -1.32 0.90
N LEU A 56 -9.57 -0.82 0.85
CA LEU A 56 -9.93 0.51 1.31
C LEU A 56 -11.15 0.44 2.22
N LYS A 57 -11.17 1.31 3.23
CA LYS A 57 -12.41 1.66 3.90
C LYS A 57 -13.37 2.31 2.88
N PRO A 58 -14.66 1.93 2.88
CA PRO A 58 -15.61 2.37 1.86
C PRO A 58 -15.85 3.88 1.93
N ALA A 59 -15.89 4.53 0.76
CA ALA A 59 -16.38 5.90 0.61
C ALA A 59 -17.02 6.11 -0.76
N THR A 60 -16.37 5.62 -1.82
CA THR A 60 -16.82 5.61 -3.22
C THR A 60 -15.99 4.60 -4.03
N GLU A 61 -16.45 4.24 -5.23
CA GLU A 61 -15.67 3.40 -6.14
C GLU A 61 -14.39 4.12 -6.59
N GLN A 62 -13.24 3.44 -6.50
CA GLN A 62 -11.92 3.98 -6.86
C GLN A 62 -11.42 3.39 -8.18
N LYS A 63 -12.14 3.66 -9.29
CA LYS A 63 -11.82 3.09 -10.62
C LYS A 63 -10.37 3.42 -11.06
N ALA A 64 -9.93 4.67 -10.89
CA ALA A 64 -8.59 5.07 -11.30
C ALA A 64 -7.49 4.30 -10.56
N LEU A 65 -7.69 4.02 -9.25
CA LEU A 65 -6.76 3.21 -8.48
C LEU A 65 -6.78 1.75 -8.93
N SER A 66 -7.97 1.19 -9.18
CA SER A 66 -8.14 -0.16 -9.72
C SER A 66 -7.38 -0.33 -11.04
N ASP A 67 -7.57 0.62 -11.97
CA ASP A 67 -6.90 0.63 -13.28
C ASP A 67 -5.36 0.71 -13.12
N LEU A 68 -4.87 1.56 -12.21
CA LEU A 68 -3.43 1.71 -11.92
C LEU A 68 -2.82 0.45 -11.27
N ALA A 69 -3.53 -0.13 -10.31
CA ALA A 69 -3.11 -1.33 -9.59
C ALA A 69 -3.16 -2.58 -10.50
N GLY A 70 -4.10 -2.58 -11.45
CA GLY A 70 -4.36 -3.71 -12.36
C GLY A 70 -5.09 -4.86 -11.67
N ILE A 71 -5.74 -4.60 -10.54
CA ILE A 71 -6.56 -5.54 -9.76
C ILE A 71 -7.77 -4.81 -9.17
N GLY A 72 -8.81 -5.56 -8.79
CA GLY A 72 -9.96 -5.01 -8.07
C GLY A 72 -9.61 -4.50 -6.69
N ILE A 73 -10.46 -3.61 -6.15
CA ILE A 73 -10.32 -3.04 -4.82
C ILE A 73 -11.31 -3.72 -3.87
N ASP A 74 -10.80 -4.25 -2.76
CA ASP A 74 -11.61 -4.81 -1.67
C ASP A 74 -12.10 -3.68 -0.75
N TYR A 75 -13.41 -3.46 -0.69
CA TYR A 75 -13.98 -2.49 0.24
C TYR A 75 -14.29 -3.17 1.58
N GLY A 76 -13.70 -2.69 2.67
CA GLY A 76 -13.79 -3.34 3.98
C GLY A 76 -13.50 -2.41 5.15
N THR A 77 -12.97 -2.94 6.24
CA THR A 77 -12.73 -2.17 7.47
C THR A 77 -11.30 -1.63 7.58
N MET A 78 -10.43 -1.93 6.61
CA MET A 78 -9.01 -1.60 6.65
C MET A 78 -8.54 -0.89 5.38
N ASN A 79 -7.53 -0.05 5.55
CA ASN A 79 -6.76 0.54 4.47
C ASN A 79 -5.45 -0.23 4.36
N ALA A 80 -5.36 -1.16 3.42
CA ALA A 80 -4.18 -2.01 3.28
C ALA A 80 -3.82 -2.32 1.82
N ILE A 81 -2.53 -2.51 1.55
CA ILE A 81 -2.03 -3.00 0.27
C ILE A 81 -1.01 -4.11 0.49
N SER A 82 -1.07 -5.18 -0.29
CA SER A 82 -0.19 -6.34 -0.16
C SER A 82 0.55 -6.62 -1.46
N PHE A 83 1.83 -6.98 -1.33
CA PHE A 83 2.71 -7.37 -2.44
C PHE A 83 3.36 -8.72 -2.15
N LEU A 84 3.61 -9.53 -3.19
CA LEU A 84 4.37 -10.76 -3.05
C LEU A 84 5.85 -10.47 -2.77
N ASN A 85 6.44 -11.24 -1.86
CA ASN A 85 7.87 -11.18 -1.53
C ASN A 85 8.75 -11.82 -2.62
N ILE A 86 8.14 -12.56 -3.55
CA ILE A 86 8.82 -13.37 -4.58
C ILE A 86 9.59 -12.51 -5.60
N LEU A 87 9.51 -11.19 -5.52
CA LEU A 87 10.16 -10.26 -6.46
C LEU A 87 11.65 -9.97 -6.17
N ASN A 88 12.22 -10.47 -5.06
CA ASN A 88 13.66 -10.63 -4.72
C ASN A 88 13.87 -10.42 -3.21
N SER A 89 14.96 -10.97 -2.67
CA SER A 89 15.49 -10.69 -1.32
C SER A 89 15.68 -9.19 -0.99
N HIS A 90 15.61 -8.31 -2.00
CA HIS A 90 15.72 -6.87 -1.88
C HIS A 90 14.39 -6.12 -1.68
N LEU A 91 13.23 -6.74 -1.97
CA LEU A 91 11.94 -6.03 -1.92
C LEU A 91 11.48 -5.78 -0.48
N SER A 92 11.73 -6.73 0.44
CA SER A 92 11.46 -6.56 1.86
C SER A 92 12.29 -5.42 2.46
N ALA A 93 13.58 -5.37 2.11
CA ALA A 93 14.48 -4.28 2.51
C ALA A 93 14.05 -2.93 1.91
N LEU A 94 13.57 -2.91 0.66
CA LEU A 94 13.10 -1.70 0.01
C LEU A 94 11.77 -1.22 0.61
N MET A 95 10.87 -2.13 0.97
CA MET A 95 9.62 -1.80 1.66
C MET A 95 9.87 -1.34 3.10
N GLN A 96 10.81 -1.95 3.83
CA GLN A 96 11.27 -1.46 5.13
C GLN A 96 11.92 -0.08 5.02
N ALA A 97 12.79 0.14 4.04
CA ALA A 97 13.40 1.45 3.78
C ALA A 97 12.36 2.50 3.41
N CYS A 98 11.37 2.16 2.57
CA CYS A 98 10.24 3.03 2.29
C CYS A 98 9.45 3.34 3.57
N GLY A 99 9.13 2.35 4.40
CA GLY A 99 8.46 2.57 5.69
C GLY A 99 9.23 3.51 6.60
N THR A 100 10.56 3.36 6.70
CA THR A 100 11.41 4.25 7.48
C THR A 100 11.40 5.68 6.94
N ILE A 101 11.49 5.87 5.62
CA ILE A 101 11.43 7.19 4.99
C ILE A 101 10.04 7.83 5.20
N LEU A 102 8.99 7.03 5.06
CA LEU A 102 7.61 7.50 5.11
C LEU A 102 7.13 7.85 6.53
N ASN A 103 7.75 7.29 7.56
CA ASN A 103 7.44 7.58 8.97
C ASN A 103 8.37 8.64 9.60
N GLN A 104 9.27 9.26 8.83
CA GLN A 104 10.21 10.30 9.32
C GLN A 104 9.81 11.75 8.97
N ASN A 105 8.69 11.94 8.26
CA ASN A 105 8.07 13.25 7.99
C ASN A 105 6.73 13.36 8.72
#